data_AF-A0AAE6NTT4-F1
#
_entry.id   AF-A0AAE6NTT4-F1
#
_cell.length_a   1.000
_cell.length_b   1.000
_cell.length_c   1.000
_cell.angle_alpha   90.00
_cell.angle_beta   90.00
_cell.angle_gamma   90.00
#
_symmetry.space_group_name_H-M   'P 1'
#
loop_
_entity.id
_entity.type
_entity.pdbx_description
1 polymer ?
#
loop_
_entity_poly.entity_id
_entity_poly.type
_entity_poly.pdbx_seq_one_letter_code
_entity_poly.pdbx_strand_id
1 'polypeptide(L)'
;MPLVPAALSQSLQSQWLPRDENGDFKDDAAASAQALAGAIADWFGMAMAAGIPCATAAARKGQLQAQLVPVLQSGAAAGAGQGIALAFMAYVAGQSFGPGVAAPPVTTPAAGAAITAALSDTGAAQSSRADQIAAALHAQALSAIVTFPPPMPPAPVT
;
A
#
# COMPACT_ATOMS: atom_id res chain seq x y z
N MET A 1 0.32 10.15 -13.38
CA MET A 1 1.18 9.29 -12.54
C MET A 1 0.59 7.88 -12.50
N PRO A 2 1.41 6.83 -12.64
CA PRO A 2 0.93 5.46 -12.88
C PRO A 2 0.42 4.72 -11.64
N LEU A 3 0.72 5.19 -10.42
CA LEU A 3 0.05 4.76 -9.20
C LEU A 3 -1.14 5.70 -8.94
N VAL A 4 -2.36 5.26 -9.25
CA VAL A 4 -3.57 6.10 -9.14
C VAL A 4 -4.26 5.84 -7.79
N PRO A 5 -4.21 6.78 -6.82
CA PRO A 5 -4.77 6.55 -5.48
C PRO A 5 -6.29 6.33 -5.51
N ALA A 6 -7.01 6.95 -6.46
CA ALA A 6 -8.45 6.76 -6.62
C ALA A 6 -8.82 5.30 -6.93
N ALA A 7 -8.01 4.58 -7.70
CA ALA A 7 -8.25 3.17 -8.02
C ALA A 7 -8.08 2.28 -6.78
N LEU A 8 -7.08 2.58 -5.94
CA LEU A 8 -6.89 1.92 -4.66
C LEU A 8 -8.05 2.23 -3.72
N SER A 9 -8.44 3.50 -3.57
CA SER A 9 -9.58 3.90 -2.73
C SER A 9 -10.87 3.16 -3.12
N GLN A 10 -11.20 3.10 -4.42
CA GLN A 10 -12.38 2.39 -4.90
C GLN A 10 -12.31 0.88 -4.59
N SER A 11 -11.13 0.26 -4.70
CA SER A 11 -10.92 -1.13 -4.32
C SER A 11 -11.12 -1.35 -2.80
N LEU A 12 -10.58 -0.45 -1.96
CA LEU A 12 -10.73 -0.52 -0.51
C LEU A 12 -12.20 -0.38 -0.09
N GLN A 13 -12.96 0.54 -0.71
CA GLN A 13 -14.40 0.73 -0.44
C GLN A 13 -15.24 -0.49 -0.84
N SER A 14 -14.92 -1.08 -2.00
CA SER A 14 -15.70 -2.19 -2.54
C SER A 14 -15.39 -3.52 -1.86
N GLN A 15 -14.15 -3.72 -1.41
CA GLN A 15 -13.66 -5.04 -1.01
C GLN A 15 -13.17 -5.15 0.43
N TRP A 16 -12.82 -4.07 1.13
CA TRP A 16 -12.09 -4.19 2.41
C TRP A 16 -12.73 -3.45 3.57
N LEU A 17 -13.07 -2.17 3.41
CA LEU A 17 -13.67 -1.39 4.47
C LEU A 17 -15.14 -1.79 4.68
N PRO A 18 -15.63 -1.85 5.92
CA PRO A 18 -17.03 -2.10 6.19
C PRO A 18 -17.90 -0.99 5.57
N ARG A 19 -19.08 -1.38 5.05
CA ARG A 19 -19.99 -0.47 4.34
C ARG A 19 -20.75 0.47 5.28
N ASP A 20 -20.90 0.08 6.55
CA ASP A 20 -21.68 0.79 7.56
C ASP A 20 -20.86 0.96 8.87
N GLU A 21 -21.24 1.92 9.72
CA GLU A 21 -20.64 2.16 11.05
C GLU A 21 -20.66 0.91 11.96
N ASN A 22 -21.64 0.03 11.75
CA ASN A 22 -21.80 -1.26 12.44
C ASN A 22 -21.44 -2.46 11.55
N GLY A 23 -20.88 -2.23 10.37
CA GLY A 23 -20.47 -3.31 9.48
C GLY A 23 -19.25 -4.02 10.05
N ASP A 24 -19.34 -5.33 10.22
CA ASP A 24 -18.16 -6.13 10.55
C ASP A 24 -17.13 -5.95 9.42
N PHE A 25 -15.86 -5.76 9.78
CA PHE A 25 -14.80 -6.09 8.82
C PHE A 25 -15.03 -7.55 8.41
N LYS A 26 -14.68 -7.94 7.17
CA LYS A 26 -14.83 -9.34 6.69
C LYS A 26 -14.58 -10.33 7.83
N ASP A 27 -15.52 -11.26 8.06
CA ASP A 27 -15.78 -12.02 9.30
C ASP A 27 -14.56 -12.68 10.00
N ASP A 28 -13.38 -12.67 9.38
CA ASP A 28 -12.10 -12.95 10.01
C ASP A 28 -10.92 -12.11 9.46
N ALA A 29 -9.89 -11.95 10.30
CA ALA A 29 -8.69 -11.19 9.94
C ALA A 29 -7.97 -11.72 8.69
N ALA A 30 -8.14 -13.01 8.35
CA ALA A 30 -7.57 -13.60 7.15
C ALA A 30 -8.26 -13.12 5.87
N ALA A 31 -9.59 -13.05 5.85
CA ALA A 31 -10.34 -12.50 4.74
C ALA A 31 -10.07 -10.99 4.57
N SER A 32 -9.93 -10.25 5.67
CA SER A 32 -9.54 -8.84 5.66
C SER A 32 -8.13 -8.64 5.09
N ALA A 33 -7.15 -9.44 5.54
CA ALA A 33 -5.78 -9.42 5.00
C ALA A 33 -5.73 -9.76 3.51
N GLN A 34 -6.52 -10.76 3.07
CA GLN A 34 -6.61 -11.15 1.66
C GLN A 34 -7.19 -10.02 0.79
N ALA A 35 -8.20 -9.31 1.30
CA ALA A 35 -8.82 -8.19 0.62
C ALA A 35 -7.85 -7.03 0.44
N LEU A 36 -7.18 -6.63 1.52
CA LEU A 36 -6.21 -5.53 1.50
C LEU A 36 -5.00 -5.87 0.62
N ALA A 37 -4.44 -7.08 0.77
CA ALA A 37 -3.33 -7.53 -0.06
C ALA A 37 -3.75 -7.66 -1.55
N GLY A 38 -4.99 -8.07 -1.82
CA GLY A 38 -5.57 -8.10 -3.16
C GLY A 38 -5.66 -6.71 -3.78
N ALA A 39 -6.31 -5.77 -3.08
CA ALA A 39 -6.44 -4.38 -3.52
C ALA A 39 -5.09 -3.74 -3.85
N ILE A 40 -4.09 -3.95 -2.99
CA ILE A 40 -2.73 -3.44 -3.18
C ILE A 40 -2.07 -4.11 -4.40
N ALA A 41 -2.11 -5.44 -4.50
CA ALA A 41 -1.49 -6.16 -5.61
C ALA A 41 -2.12 -5.81 -6.96
N ASP A 42 -3.45 -5.67 -7.02
CA ASP A 42 -4.18 -5.29 -8.22
C ASP A 42 -3.85 -3.85 -8.62
N TRP A 43 -3.71 -2.95 -7.65
CA TRP A 43 -3.28 -1.56 -7.86
C TRP A 43 -1.88 -1.48 -8.48
N PHE A 44 -0.91 -2.26 -7.98
CA PHE A 44 0.40 -2.38 -8.62
C PHE A 44 0.35 -3.11 -9.96
N GLY A 45 -0.56 -4.05 -10.16
CA GLY A 45 -0.79 -4.69 -11.47
C GLY A 45 -1.24 -3.68 -12.53
N MET A 46 -2.15 -2.77 -12.18
CA MET A 46 -2.55 -1.66 -13.05
C MET A 46 -1.38 -0.70 -13.34
N ALA A 47 -0.57 -0.39 -12.32
CA ALA A 47 0.62 0.44 -12.50
C ALA A 47 1.67 -0.23 -13.42
N MET A 48 1.81 -1.56 -13.35
CA MET A 48 2.69 -2.35 -14.22
C MET A 48 2.23 -2.27 -15.68
N ALA A 49 0.93 -2.41 -15.93
CA ALA A 49 0.35 -2.24 -17.26
C ALA A 49 0.58 -0.82 -17.81
N ALA A 50 0.72 0.18 -16.92
CA ALA A 50 1.10 1.55 -17.25
C ALA A 50 2.62 1.80 -17.29
N GLY A 51 3.46 0.76 -17.19
CA GLY A 51 4.91 0.84 -17.37
C GLY A 51 5.75 1.01 -16.10
N ILE A 52 5.17 0.87 -14.90
CA ILE A 52 5.97 0.86 -13.66
C ILE A 52 6.68 -0.48 -13.49
N PRO A 53 7.97 -0.49 -13.14
CA PRO A 53 8.69 -1.72 -12.86
C PRO A 53 8.29 -2.27 -11.49
N CYS A 54 7.13 -2.92 -11.39
CA CYS A 54 6.66 -3.57 -10.16
C CYS A 54 6.39 -5.06 -10.39
N ALA A 55 7.23 -5.72 -11.19
CA ALA A 55 7.02 -7.07 -11.73
C ALA A 55 6.75 -8.14 -10.65
N THR A 56 7.25 -7.96 -9.43
CA THR A 56 7.08 -8.92 -8.32
C THR A 56 5.87 -8.63 -7.44
N ALA A 57 5.12 -7.56 -7.70
CA ALA A 57 3.92 -7.17 -6.94
C ALA A 57 2.94 -8.33 -6.75
N ALA A 58 2.56 -8.99 -7.84
CA ALA A 58 1.59 -10.08 -7.81
C ALA A 58 2.12 -11.31 -7.06
N ALA A 59 3.38 -11.68 -7.30
CA ALA A 59 4.02 -12.83 -6.65
C ALA A 59 4.18 -12.64 -5.13
N ARG A 60 4.37 -11.41 -4.66
CA ARG A 60 4.52 -11.07 -3.25
C ARG A 60 3.20 -10.89 -2.51
N LYS A 61 2.04 -10.97 -3.19
CA LYS A 61 0.71 -10.84 -2.58
C LYS A 61 0.52 -11.78 -1.39
N GLY A 62 0.93 -13.04 -1.51
CA GLY A 62 0.84 -14.02 -0.42
C GLY A 62 1.70 -13.66 0.79
N GLN A 63 2.88 -13.08 0.57
CA GLN A 63 3.76 -12.59 1.64
C GLN A 63 3.13 -11.39 2.36
N LEU A 64 2.58 -10.44 1.60
CA LEU A 64 1.86 -9.28 2.15
C LEU A 64 0.65 -9.74 2.97
N GLN A 65 -0.16 -10.66 2.44
CA GLN A 65 -1.29 -11.24 3.16
C GLN A 65 -0.82 -11.88 4.48
N ALA A 66 0.21 -12.73 4.46
CA ALA A 66 0.72 -13.38 5.66
C ALA A 66 1.21 -12.40 6.73
N GLN A 67 1.75 -11.24 6.33
CA GLN A 67 2.16 -10.17 7.24
C GLN A 67 0.97 -9.38 7.80
N LEU A 68 -0.11 -9.23 7.02
CA LEU A 68 -1.31 -8.49 7.43
C LEU A 68 -2.22 -9.28 8.37
N VAL A 69 -2.24 -10.61 8.29
CA VAL A 69 -3.06 -11.46 9.17
C VAL A 69 -2.85 -11.15 10.66
N PRO A 70 -1.63 -11.25 11.24
CA PRO A 70 -1.43 -11.00 12.67
C PRO A 70 -1.69 -9.54 13.06
N VAL A 71 -1.48 -8.60 12.12
CA VAL A 71 -1.75 -7.16 12.33
C VAL A 71 -3.25 -6.92 12.50
N LEU A 72 -4.07 -7.51 11.64
CA LEU A 72 -5.52 -7.37 11.67
C LEU A 72 -6.18 -8.21 12.77
N GLN A 73 -5.58 -9.35 13.14
CA GLN A 73 -6.02 -10.18 14.28
C GLN A 73 -5.94 -9.44 15.62
N SER A 74 -5.07 -8.43 15.74
CA SER A 74 -4.95 -7.65 16.98
C SER A 74 -6.22 -6.85 17.34
N GLY A 75 -7.10 -6.59 16.37
CA GLY A 75 -8.38 -5.88 16.57
C GLY A 75 -8.27 -4.41 16.96
N ALA A 76 -7.05 -3.88 17.17
CA ALA A 76 -6.83 -2.50 17.61
C ALA A 76 -6.45 -1.60 16.42
N ALA A 77 -7.23 -0.55 16.16
CA ALA A 77 -6.99 0.39 15.05
C ALA A 77 -5.58 1.03 15.09
N ALA A 78 -5.08 1.34 16.29
CA ALA A 78 -3.74 1.89 16.48
C ALA A 78 -2.62 0.91 16.11
N GLY A 79 -2.74 -0.37 16.51
CA GLY A 79 -1.78 -1.40 16.14
C GLY A 79 -1.89 -1.80 14.66
N ALA A 80 -3.11 -1.81 14.14
CA ALA A 80 -3.41 -2.17 12.75
C ALA A 80 -2.80 -1.18 11.76
N GLY A 81 -2.97 0.14 11.96
CA GLY A 81 -2.46 1.15 11.01
C GLY A 81 -0.93 1.14 10.89
N GLN A 82 -0.22 1.08 12.01
CA GLN A 82 1.24 0.98 12.03
C GLN A 82 1.73 -0.34 11.42
N GLY A 83 1.07 -1.45 11.74
CA GLY A 83 1.40 -2.77 11.18
C GLY A 83 1.15 -2.87 9.67
N ILE A 84 0.06 -2.27 9.17
CA ILE A 84 -0.25 -2.19 7.74
C ILE A 84 0.85 -1.40 7.02
N ALA A 85 1.25 -0.25 7.55
CA ALA A 85 2.31 0.56 6.95
C ALA A 85 3.66 -0.19 6.91
N LEU A 86 3.99 -0.97 7.95
CA LEU A 86 5.21 -1.78 7.98
C LEU A 86 5.15 -2.97 7.01
N ALA A 87 4.03 -3.69 6.95
CA ALA A 87 3.84 -4.76 5.98
C ALA A 87 3.90 -4.23 4.54
N PHE A 88 3.30 -3.07 4.30
CA PHE A 88 3.38 -2.38 3.02
C PHE A 88 4.80 -1.91 2.70
N MET A 89 5.55 -1.40 3.68
CA MET A 89 6.96 -1.05 3.52
C MET A 89 7.77 -2.27 3.07
N ALA A 90 7.61 -3.41 3.73
CA ALA A 90 8.31 -4.66 3.38
C ALA A 90 7.88 -5.20 2.01
N TYR A 91 6.63 -5.02 1.65
CA TYR A 91 6.11 -5.35 0.33
C TYR A 91 6.76 -4.49 -0.76
N VAL A 92 6.72 -3.16 -0.62
CA VAL A 92 7.31 -2.19 -1.54
C VAL A 92 8.83 -2.34 -1.62
N ALA A 93 9.54 -2.40 -0.48
CA ALA A 93 11.00 -2.51 -0.45
C ALA A 93 11.53 -3.78 -1.14
N GLY A 94 10.75 -4.87 -1.12
CA GLY A 94 11.12 -6.08 -1.82
C GLY A 94 10.52 -6.21 -3.22
N GLN A 95 9.83 -5.19 -3.71
CA GLN A 95 9.48 -5.14 -5.13
C GLN A 95 10.73 -4.88 -5.95
N SER A 96 10.84 -5.62 -7.07
CA SER A 96 11.88 -5.36 -8.05
C SER A 96 11.47 -4.15 -8.89
N PHE A 97 11.58 -2.98 -8.29
CA PHE A 97 11.77 -1.76 -9.06
C PHE A 97 13.10 -1.93 -9.81
N GLY A 98 13.14 -1.53 -11.09
CA GLY A 98 14.32 -1.74 -11.93
C GLY A 98 15.61 -1.25 -11.26
N PRO A 99 16.80 -1.64 -11.75
CA PRO A 99 18.07 -1.22 -11.16
C PRO A 99 18.08 0.29 -10.86
N GLY A 100 18.24 0.65 -9.58
CA GLY A 100 18.26 2.03 -9.10
C GLY A 100 16.90 2.67 -8.74
N VAL A 101 15.78 1.96 -8.86
CA VAL A 101 14.47 2.61 -8.79
C VAL A 101 13.83 2.57 -7.40
N ALA A 102 14.41 1.86 -6.42
CA ALA A 102 13.84 1.76 -5.08
C ALA A 102 14.80 1.92 -3.90
N ALA A 103 14.37 2.70 -2.91
CA ALA A 103 14.92 2.80 -1.57
C ALA A 103 13.85 2.46 -0.52
N PRO A 104 14.23 2.22 0.75
CA PRO A 104 13.27 2.07 1.84
C PRO A 104 12.33 3.29 1.92
N PRO A 105 11.00 3.11 1.99
CA PRO A 105 10.05 4.21 2.05
C PRO A 105 10.26 5.08 3.31
N VAL A 106 10.58 6.36 3.12
CA VAL A 106 10.86 7.29 4.22
C VAL A 106 9.60 7.77 4.95
N THR A 107 8.42 7.67 4.32
CA THR A 107 7.15 8.12 4.92
C THR A 107 6.39 7.02 5.66
N THR A 108 6.99 5.86 5.90
CA THR A 108 6.35 4.72 6.60
C THR A 108 5.72 5.12 7.95
N PRO A 109 6.37 5.92 8.83
CA PRO A 109 5.76 6.34 10.09
C PRO A 109 4.53 7.24 9.90
N ALA A 110 4.60 8.16 8.92
CA ALA A 110 3.50 9.07 8.61
C ALA A 110 2.31 8.34 7.99
N ALA A 111 2.57 7.35 7.14
CA ALA A 111 1.54 6.49 6.58
C ALA A 111 0.86 5.66 7.67
N GLY A 112 1.62 5.11 8.62
CA GLY A 112 1.07 4.40 9.77
C GLY A 112 0.11 5.26 10.59
N ALA A 113 0.51 6.48 10.93
CA ALA A 113 -0.34 7.43 11.66
C ALA A 113 -1.62 7.79 10.89
N ALA A 114 -1.52 8.04 9.59
CA ALA A 114 -2.68 8.38 8.75
C ALA A 114 -3.66 7.19 8.61
N ILE A 115 -3.16 5.97 8.44
CA ILE A 115 -3.99 4.76 8.38
C ILE A 115 -4.65 4.52 9.75
N THR A 116 -3.93 4.69 10.85
CA THR A 116 -4.50 4.60 12.20
C THR A 116 -5.62 5.62 12.40
N ALA A 117 -5.43 6.86 11.96
CA ALA A 117 -6.47 7.89 12.05
C ALA A 117 -7.72 7.47 11.27
N ALA A 118 -7.56 7.02 10.02
CA ALA A 118 -8.66 6.56 9.19
C ALA A 118 -9.39 5.33 9.75
N LEU A 119 -8.68 4.41 10.40
CA LEU A 119 -9.29 3.23 11.05
C LEU A 119 -9.97 3.57 12.37
N SER A 120 -9.50 4.60 13.09
CA SER A 120 -10.06 5.03 14.37
C SER A 120 -11.26 5.96 14.21
N ASP A 121 -11.39 6.62 13.05
CA ASP A 121 -12.48 7.56 12.76
C ASP A 121 -13.73 6.83 12.24
N THR A 122 -14.40 6.10 13.13
CA THR A 122 -15.61 5.32 12.76
C THR A 122 -16.77 6.20 12.32
N GLY A 123 -16.81 7.48 12.74
CA GLY A 123 -17.85 8.43 12.36
C GLY A 123 -17.65 9.06 10.97
N ALA A 124 -16.49 8.86 10.34
CA ALA A 124 -16.24 9.32 8.98
C ALA A 124 -16.85 8.39 7.92
N ALA A 125 -17.33 9.00 6.83
CA ALA A 125 -17.79 8.27 5.65
C ALA A 125 -16.73 7.28 5.16
N GLN A 126 -17.18 6.08 4.74
CA GLN A 126 -16.31 5.00 4.25
C GLN A 126 -15.37 5.48 3.12
N SER A 127 -15.88 6.31 2.21
CA SER A 127 -15.10 6.91 1.13
C SER A 127 -13.97 7.80 1.64
N SER A 128 -14.22 8.66 2.63
CA SER A 128 -13.23 9.53 3.24
C SER A 128 -12.08 8.73 3.89
N ARG A 129 -12.43 7.65 4.61
CA ARG A 129 -11.44 6.73 5.21
C ARG A 129 -10.63 6.01 4.13
N ALA A 130 -11.29 5.51 3.09
CA ALA A 130 -10.62 4.85 1.97
C ALA A 130 -9.65 5.78 1.25
N ASP A 131 -10.06 7.03 1.02
CA ASP A 131 -9.24 8.06 0.38
C ASP A 131 -8.01 8.39 1.23
N GLN A 132 -8.16 8.52 2.56
CA GLN A 132 -7.02 8.74 3.46
C GLN A 132 -6.04 7.57 3.44
N ILE A 133 -6.53 6.32 3.52
CA ILE A 133 -5.68 5.13 3.49
C ILE A 133 -4.97 5.03 2.13
N ALA A 134 -5.69 5.24 1.04
CA ALA A 134 -5.13 5.20 -0.31
C ALA A 134 -4.08 6.32 -0.52
N ALA A 135 -4.33 7.52 -0.01
CA ALA A 135 -3.37 8.63 -0.07
C ALA A 135 -2.11 8.34 0.75
N ALA A 136 -2.25 7.76 1.95
CA ALA A 136 -1.14 7.36 2.80
C ALA A 136 -0.25 6.29 2.15
N LEU A 137 -0.87 5.23 1.62
CA LEU A 137 -0.16 4.15 0.91
C LEU A 137 0.47 4.65 -0.39
N HIS A 138 -0.18 5.57 -1.10
CA HIS A 138 0.37 6.22 -2.27
C HIS A 138 1.60 7.06 -1.94
N ALA A 139 1.53 7.94 -0.93
CA ALA A 139 2.68 8.72 -0.50
C ALA A 139 3.85 7.83 -0.07
N GLN A 140 3.57 6.73 0.64
CA GLN A 140 4.57 5.74 1.00
C GLN A 140 5.20 5.06 -0.21
N ALA A 141 4.41 4.62 -1.18
CA ALA A 141 4.94 4.02 -2.41
C ALA A 141 5.83 5.00 -3.19
N LEU A 142 5.40 6.27 -3.33
CA LEU A 142 6.19 7.30 -4.01
C LEU A 142 7.50 7.61 -3.29
N SER A 143 7.48 7.62 -1.95
CA SER A 143 8.68 7.85 -1.15
C SER A 143 9.74 6.75 -1.29
N ALA A 144 9.34 5.58 -1.79
CA ALA A 144 10.23 4.48 -2.09
C ALA A 144 10.83 4.56 -3.50
N ILE A 145 10.19 5.28 -4.43
CA ILE A 145 10.66 5.38 -5.81
C ILE A 145 11.81 6.39 -5.87
N VAL A 146 13.01 5.89 -6.12
CA VAL A 146 14.19 6.71 -6.40
C VAL A 146 14.31 6.86 -7.91
N THR A 147 14.40 8.10 -8.41
CA THR A 147 14.80 8.33 -9.81
C THR A 147 16.27 8.74 -9.80
N PHE A 148 17.17 7.89 -10.29
CA PHE A 148 18.56 8.32 -10.52
C PHE A 148 18.60 9.34 -11.65
N PRO A 149 19.47 10.38 -11.57
CA PRO A 149 19.76 11.21 -12.72
C PRO A 149 20.31 10.34 -13.87
N PRO A 150 20.02 10.68 -15.14
CA PRO A 150 20.50 9.91 -16.28
C PRO A 150 22.03 9.75 -16.20
N PRO A 151 22.58 8.57 -16.60
CA PRO A 151 24.02 8.37 -16.60
C PRO A 151 24.67 9.47 -17.41
N MET A 152 25.69 10.12 -16.83
CA MET A 152 26.45 11.15 -17.55
C MET A 152 26.97 10.53 -18.86
N PRO A 153 26.90 11.26 -19.99
CA PRO A 153 27.45 10.76 -21.25
C PRO A 153 28.92 10.36 -21.03
N PRO A 154 29.39 9.27 -21.66
CA PRO A 154 30.76 8.82 -21.51
C PRO A 154 31.70 9.98 -21.86
N ALA A 155 32.69 10.23 -21.00
CA ALA A 155 33.71 11.24 -21.29
C ALA A 155 34.38 10.89 -22.63
N PRO A 156 34.60 11.86 -23.52
CA PRO A 156 35.31 11.60 -24.76
C PRO A 156 36.68 11.03 -24.42
N VAL A 157 36.97 9.85 -24.96
CA VAL A 157 38.30 9.24 -24.85
C VAL A 157 39.23 10.07 -25.73
N THR A 158 40.16 10.81 -25.11
CA THR A 158 41.25 11.53 -25.79
C THR A 158 42.53 10.73 -25.74
#